data_AF-A0A956GDB3-F1
#
_entry.id   AF-A0A956GDB3-F1
#
_cell.length_a   1.000
_cell.length_b   1.000
_cell.length_c   1.000
_cell.angle_alpha   90.00
_cell.angle_beta   90.00
_cell.angle_gamma   90.00
#
_symmetry.space_group_name_H-M   'P 1'
#
loop_
_entity.id
_entity.type
_entity.pdbx_description
1 polymer ?
#
loop_
_entity_poly.entity_id
_entity_poly.type
_entity_poly.pdbx_seq_one_letter_code
_entity_poly.pdbx_strand_id
1 'polypeptide(L)'
;NDAQAHRFRAVQDAVAKLAALAVNASACRELDVVARARELSRVVKDSGAASFSLHTSYLPDAADYSTAPTSIYAPQCAVADDRARAADLLAELALVADGTHRQIGAATAITFPQQDVLSRTPVLAVKGLIATNLSVIATPDGPRVDSDQDGLPDEVERALGTCPTDPDTDGDGISDGVEVKLGNDPTRLHPVTFSDPLACVDLARQREIIADPCDPTRTKVQVRFEDGDRDGDGLNPCEERLLGTDPTLTDSDGDGIPDKVELVAGVNYLAADDQVDADFDGRANHDEVRAHTDPTSQDTDSALDRSYRYVIETRDNERVLTVRRPHSITGVQVVEVSPSTSSGAGSLRFEPGPPATLAWRDAADSGIGGDFGAAVDISDARAAAAGGTLRLSSCRRVASGGCSAESLERFIVVRVEGQQAYPPKPIVEQIGIDNALRTCVRFRVQNITLLQTLAAGGRAAGENSIVIYFAEHPRGAKQHRAGLFRAASVTMRYLDGPPAQRTPMTADVNVPASQFTLLR
;
A
#
# COMPACT_ATOMS: atom_id res chain seq x y z
N ASN A 1 4.98 6.82 -4.10
CA ASN A 1 4.76 7.97 -3.20
C ASN A 1 6.03 8.32 -2.47
N ASP A 2 6.20 9.61 -2.19
CA ASP A 2 7.38 10.17 -1.55
C ASP A 2 7.72 9.54 -0.21
N ALA A 3 6.79 8.84 0.47
CA ALA A 3 7.12 7.94 1.57
C ALA A 3 8.02 6.77 1.14
N GLN A 4 7.74 6.06 0.04
CA GLN A 4 8.62 5.01 -0.50
C GLN A 4 9.89 5.58 -1.14
N ALA A 5 9.88 6.79 -1.69
CA ALA A 5 11.10 7.41 -2.26
C ALA A 5 11.99 8.05 -1.18
N HIS A 6 11.42 8.61 -0.11
CA HIS A 6 12.12 9.00 1.12
C HIS A 6 12.53 7.78 1.93
N ARG A 7 11.74 6.69 1.96
CA ARG A 7 12.10 5.43 2.63
C ARG A 7 13.16 4.69 1.83
N PHE A 8 13.11 4.70 0.50
CA PHE A 8 14.17 4.13 -0.34
C PHE A 8 15.42 5.00 -0.38
N ARG A 9 15.30 6.34 -0.36
CA ARG A 9 16.44 7.25 -0.10
C ARG A 9 16.93 7.09 1.32
N ALA A 10 16.09 6.97 2.33
CA ALA A 10 16.49 6.70 3.71
C ALA A 10 17.12 5.32 3.82
N VAL A 11 16.67 4.34 3.03
CA VAL A 11 17.27 3.01 2.95
C VAL A 11 18.61 3.07 2.25
N GLN A 12 18.75 3.77 1.12
CA GLN A 12 20.02 3.95 0.41
C GLN A 12 21.00 4.82 1.19
N ASP A 13 20.53 5.87 1.87
CA ASP A 13 21.30 6.81 2.65
C ASP A 13 21.64 6.21 4.03
N ALA A 14 20.78 5.37 4.60
CA ALA A 14 21.09 4.56 5.77
C ALA A 14 21.93 3.33 5.43
N VAL A 15 21.84 2.74 4.23
CA VAL A 15 22.76 1.70 3.73
C VAL A 15 24.11 2.32 3.40
N ALA A 16 24.15 3.52 2.82
CA ALA A 16 25.38 4.29 2.60
C ALA A 16 25.98 4.76 3.92
N LYS A 17 25.17 5.18 4.90
CA LYS A 17 25.60 5.47 6.27
C LYS A 17 26.03 4.21 6.99
N LEU A 18 25.32 3.08 6.90
CA LEU A 18 25.71 1.77 7.45
C LEU A 18 27.01 1.27 6.83
N ALA A 19 27.20 1.46 5.53
CA ALA A 19 28.44 1.13 4.83
C ALA A 19 29.58 2.08 5.25
N ALA A 20 29.31 3.37 5.40
CA ALA A 20 30.27 4.35 5.92
C ALA A 20 30.59 4.12 7.41
N LEU A 21 29.61 3.70 8.22
CA LEU A 21 29.70 3.34 9.63
C LEU A 21 30.39 1.99 9.82
N ALA A 22 30.21 1.03 8.92
CA ALA A 22 30.95 -0.23 8.90
C ALA A 22 32.41 -0.02 8.51
N VAL A 23 32.70 0.99 7.68
CA VAL A 23 34.06 1.46 7.38
C VAL A 23 34.65 2.29 8.54
N ASN A 24 33.82 3.01 9.31
CA ASN A 24 34.22 3.84 10.47
C ASN A 24 33.96 3.23 11.85
N ALA A 25 33.60 1.95 11.95
CA ALA A 25 33.40 1.23 13.22
C ALA A 25 34.71 1.04 14.02
N SER A 26 35.75 1.80 13.68
CA SER A 26 36.93 2.04 14.49
C SER A 26 36.76 3.22 15.47
N ALA A 27 35.55 3.77 15.63
CA ALA A 27 35.23 4.73 16.68
C ALA A 27 34.13 4.18 17.60
N CYS A 28 34.53 3.71 18.78
CA CYS A 28 33.73 3.05 19.81
C CYS A 28 32.59 3.91 20.45
N ARG A 29 31.72 4.57 19.67
CA ARG A 29 30.64 5.41 20.23
C ARG A 29 29.31 5.49 19.49
N GLU A 30 29.09 4.78 18.38
CA GLU A 30 27.76 4.83 17.72
C GLU A 30 26.87 3.65 18.13
N LEU A 31 26.13 3.86 19.22
CA LEU A 31 24.96 3.05 19.62
C LEU A 31 23.81 3.08 18.59
N ASP A 32 23.94 3.87 17.53
CA ASP A 32 22.85 4.17 16.60
C ASP A 32 22.77 3.19 15.42
N VAL A 33 23.83 2.41 15.15
CA VAL A 33 23.88 1.56 13.94
C VAL A 33 22.88 0.41 14.00
N VAL A 34 22.69 -0.20 15.18
CA VAL A 34 21.71 -1.27 15.39
C VAL A 34 20.29 -0.73 15.38
N ALA A 35 20.06 0.42 16.01
CA ALA A 35 18.76 1.09 15.97
C ALA A 35 18.36 1.45 14.53
N ARG A 36 19.33 1.93 13.73
CA ARG A 36 19.12 2.23 12.31
C ARG A 36 18.89 0.98 11.47
N ALA A 37 19.59 -0.12 11.74
CA ALA A 37 19.33 -1.41 11.08
C ALA A 37 17.94 -1.97 11.43
N ARG A 38 17.47 -1.77 12.67
CA ARG A 38 16.08 -2.11 13.07
C ARG A 38 15.07 -1.26 12.32
N GLU A 39 15.30 0.05 12.26
CA GLU A 39 14.45 1.00 11.51
C GLU A 39 14.41 0.63 10.02
N LEU A 40 15.56 0.26 9.44
CA LEU A 40 15.65 -0.19 8.06
C LEU A 40 14.89 -1.49 7.81
N SER A 41 15.08 -2.48 8.69
CA SER A 41 14.37 -3.75 8.60
C SER A 41 12.87 -3.54 8.75
N ARG A 42 12.44 -2.60 9.60
CA ARG A 42 11.04 -2.22 9.75
C ARG A 42 10.53 -1.60 8.46
N VAL A 43 11.15 -0.51 7.99
CA VAL A 43 10.79 0.18 6.74
C VAL A 43 10.73 -0.74 5.52
N VAL A 44 11.61 -1.75 5.44
CA VAL A 44 11.60 -2.74 4.36
C VAL A 44 10.46 -3.76 4.54
N LYS A 45 10.15 -4.19 5.76
CA LYS A 45 8.99 -5.01 6.07
C LYS A 45 7.68 -4.24 5.80
N ASP A 46 7.57 -3.01 6.28
CA ASP A 46 6.47 -2.06 6.03
C ASP A 46 6.36 -1.59 4.56
N SER A 47 7.15 -2.17 3.66
CA SER A 47 7.08 -1.89 2.23
C SER A 47 6.58 -3.07 1.42
N GLY A 48 6.36 -4.25 2.03
CA GLY A 48 5.87 -5.49 1.42
C GLY A 48 6.74 -6.07 0.29
N ALA A 49 7.75 -5.34 -0.19
CA ALA A 49 8.34 -5.54 -1.51
C ALA A 49 9.74 -6.17 -1.50
N ALA A 50 10.40 -6.29 -0.34
CA ALA A 50 11.80 -6.70 -0.28
C ALA A 50 12.18 -7.45 1.00
N SER A 51 13.18 -8.31 0.89
CA SER A 51 13.92 -8.86 2.03
C SER A 51 15.15 -8.00 2.29
N PHE A 52 15.30 -7.46 3.49
CA PHE A 52 16.55 -6.88 3.95
C PHE A 52 17.33 -7.96 4.71
N SER A 53 18.52 -8.31 4.21
CA SER A 53 19.46 -9.22 4.86
C SER A 53 20.81 -8.53 5.02
N LEU A 54 21.34 -8.44 6.24
CA LEU A 54 22.69 -7.87 6.48
C LEU A 54 23.65 -8.98 6.92
N HIS A 55 24.61 -9.32 6.07
CA HIS A 55 25.67 -10.26 6.41
C HIS A 55 26.91 -9.51 6.89
N THR A 56 27.38 -9.79 8.09
CA THR A 56 28.56 -9.13 8.66
C THR A 56 29.73 -10.12 8.75
N SER A 57 30.95 -9.61 8.59
CA SER A 57 32.16 -10.41 8.76
C SER A 57 33.18 -9.65 9.59
N TYR A 58 33.80 -10.31 10.57
CA TYR A 58 34.75 -9.70 11.49
C TYR A 58 36.10 -10.44 11.44
N LEU A 59 37.20 -9.68 11.30
CA LEU A 59 38.56 -10.20 11.22
C LEU A 59 39.36 -9.71 12.45
N PRO A 60 39.50 -10.53 13.50
CA PRO A 60 40.05 -10.11 14.79
C PRO A 60 41.57 -9.87 14.78
N ASP A 61 42.30 -10.42 13.80
CA ASP A 61 43.75 -10.38 13.70
C ASP A 61 44.23 -9.88 12.32
N ALA A 62 44.15 -8.57 12.09
CA ALA A 62 44.99 -7.92 11.09
C ALA A 62 46.33 -7.56 11.75
N ALA A 63 47.27 -8.49 11.70
CA ALA A 63 48.65 -8.21 12.09
C ALA A 63 49.24 -7.11 11.19
N ASP A 64 49.82 -6.08 11.84
CA ASP A 64 50.70 -5.06 11.26
C ASP A 64 50.15 -4.14 10.16
N TYR A 65 49.55 -3.02 10.57
CA TYR A 65 49.44 -1.80 9.76
C TYR A 65 50.66 -0.87 9.92
N SER A 66 51.83 -1.39 10.31
CA SER A 66 53.02 -0.56 10.62
C SER A 66 53.80 -0.07 9.40
N THR A 67 53.44 -0.47 8.17
CA THR A 67 54.17 -0.05 6.95
C THR A 67 53.35 0.77 5.96
N ALA A 68 52.13 1.22 6.31
CA ALA A 68 51.41 2.19 5.48
C ALA A 68 52.00 3.60 5.70
N PRO A 69 52.28 4.37 4.64
CA PRO A 69 52.80 5.73 4.78
C PRO A 69 51.76 6.55 5.55
N THR A 70 52.23 7.26 6.57
CA THR A 70 51.48 8.15 7.48
C THR A 70 50.30 8.83 6.78
N SER A 71 49.12 8.24 6.92
CA SER A 71 47.83 8.81 6.57
C SER A 71 47.03 8.93 7.86
N ILE A 72 46.26 10.00 7.95
CA ILE A 72 45.74 10.71 9.13
C ILE A 72 44.76 9.90 10.03
N TYR A 73 44.64 8.59 9.85
CA TYR A 73 43.71 7.74 10.61
C TYR A 73 44.38 6.47 11.13
N ALA A 74 45.13 6.59 12.22
CA ALA A 74 45.45 5.44 13.08
C ALA A 74 44.39 5.38 14.19
N PRO A 75 43.47 4.39 14.19
CA PRO A 75 42.47 4.30 15.23
C PRO A 75 43.10 3.83 16.55
N GLN A 76 42.85 4.57 17.62
CA GLN A 76 43.36 4.33 18.98
C GLN A 76 42.62 3.19 19.71
N CYS A 77 42.33 2.07 19.04
CA CYS A 77 41.66 0.92 19.67
C CYS A 77 42.69 -0.18 19.97
N ALA A 78 43.35 -0.08 21.13
CA ALA A 78 44.45 -0.96 21.51
C ALA A 78 44.15 -1.81 22.77
N VAL A 79 42.90 -2.22 23.01
CA VAL A 79 42.54 -3.11 24.13
C VAL A 79 41.64 -4.26 23.67
N ALA A 80 41.85 -5.46 24.24
CA ALA A 80 41.12 -6.68 23.87
C ALA A 80 39.59 -6.58 24.07
N ASP A 81 39.14 -5.75 25.01
CA ASP A 81 37.72 -5.56 25.36
C ASP A 81 36.92 -4.88 24.23
N ASP A 82 37.56 -3.99 23.45
CA ASP A 82 36.92 -3.29 22.34
C ASP A 82 36.72 -4.19 21.11
N ARG A 83 37.55 -5.24 20.97
CA ARG A 83 37.42 -6.23 19.88
C ARG A 83 36.23 -7.15 20.09
N ALA A 84 35.99 -7.57 21.34
CA ALA A 84 34.81 -8.36 21.70
C ALA A 84 33.52 -7.55 21.45
N ARG A 85 33.50 -6.28 21.87
CA ARG A 85 32.35 -5.38 21.65
C ARG A 85 32.06 -5.14 20.16
N ALA A 86 33.10 -5.02 19.32
CA ALA A 86 32.91 -4.88 17.88
C ALA A 86 32.34 -6.16 17.23
N ALA A 87 32.78 -7.33 17.67
CA ALA A 87 32.24 -8.61 17.21
C ALA A 87 30.76 -8.78 17.61
N ASP A 88 30.42 -8.47 18.86
CA ASP A 88 29.06 -8.55 19.38
C ASP A 88 28.11 -7.58 18.66
N LEU A 89 28.56 -6.35 18.41
CA LEU A 89 27.79 -5.35 17.65
C LEU A 89 27.51 -5.81 16.22
N LEU A 90 28.51 -6.38 15.54
CA LEU A 90 28.35 -6.89 14.17
C LEU A 90 27.46 -8.14 14.12
N ALA A 91 27.49 -8.97 15.16
CA ALA A 91 26.58 -10.10 15.30
C ALA A 91 25.13 -9.64 15.52
N GLU A 92 24.92 -8.64 16.38
CA GLU A 92 23.59 -8.04 16.63
C GLU A 92 23.04 -7.36 15.37
N LEU A 93 23.88 -6.68 14.60
CA LEU A 93 23.50 -6.06 13.31
C LEU A 93 23.04 -7.09 12.29
N ALA A 94 23.75 -8.21 12.17
CA ALA A 94 23.35 -9.28 11.27
C ALA A 94 22.03 -9.92 11.71
N LEU A 95 21.87 -10.12 13.02
CA LEU A 95 20.66 -10.70 13.60
C LEU A 95 19.42 -9.84 13.38
N VAL A 96 19.52 -8.53 13.65
CA VAL A 96 18.42 -7.56 13.48
C VAL A 96 17.92 -7.48 12.04
N ALA A 97 18.83 -7.68 11.11
CA ALA A 97 18.59 -7.58 9.69
C ALA A 97 18.49 -8.96 9.03
N ASP A 98 18.12 -10.03 9.76
CA ASP A 98 17.86 -11.37 9.20
C ASP A 98 19.00 -11.92 8.30
N GLY A 99 20.25 -11.57 8.64
CA GLY A 99 21.46 -11.99 7.93
C GLY A 99 22.40 -12.80 8.82
N THR A 100 23.63 -13.05 8.34
CA THR A 100 24.57 -13.95 9.01
C THR A 100 25.86 -13.26 9.41
N HIS A 101 26.31 -13.48 10.65
CA HIS A 101 27.62 -13.04 11.13
C HIS A 101 28.66 -14.15 10.97
N ARG A 102 29.85 -13.80 10.47
CA ARG A 102 30.98 -14.72 10.36
C ARG A 102 32.28 -14.12 10.90
N GLN A 103 32.90 -14.79 11.86
CA GLN A 103 34.26 -14.48 12.28
C GLN A 103 35.27 -15.20 11.38
N ILE A 104 36.27 -14.47 10.87
CA ILE A 104 37.26 -15.00 9.92
C ILE A 104 38.64 -14.92 10.55
N GLY A 105 39.33 -16.06 10.68
CA GLY A 105 40.59 -16.16 11.42
C GLY A 105 41.88 -15.75 10.66
N ALA A 106 41.81 -15.36 9.38
CA ALA A 106 43.00 -14.94 8.62
C ALA A 106 42.65 -14.06 7.41
N ALA A 107 43.59 -13.18 7.02
CA ALA A 107 43.50 -12.27 5.89
C ALA A 107 43.61 -12.98 4.52
N THR A 108 42.70 -13.91 4.23
CA THR A 108 42.43 -14.27 2.83
C THR A 108 41.55 -13.19 2.23
N ALA A 109 41.93 -12.65 1.08
CA ALA A 109 41.22 -11.59 0.37
C ALA A 109 39.71 -11.91 0.31
N ILE A 110 38.91 -11.17 1.09
CA ILE A 110 37.46 -11.22 1.01
C ILE A 110 37.11 -10.60 -0.34
N THR A 111 36.88 -11.47 -1.33
CA THR A 111 36.26 -11.03 -2.56
C THR A 111 34.77 -11.00 -2.24
N PHE A 112 34.26 -9.84 -1.83
CA PHE A 112 32.83 -9.60 -1.99
C PHE A 112 32.61 -9.80 -3.49
N PRO A 113 31.81 -10.78 -3.95
CA PRO A 113 31.26 -10.63 -5.27
C PRO A 113 30.69 -9.22 -5.27
N GLN A 114 30.98 -8.42 -6.30
CA GLN A 114 30.11 -7.30 -6.63
C GLN A 114 28.74 -7.92 -6.91
N GLN A 115 28.04 -8.32 -5.86
CA GLN A 115 26.62 -8.54 -5.90
C GLN A 115 26.12 -7.15 -6.22
N ASP A 116 25.68 -7.02 -7.45
CA ASP A 116 24.89 -5.91 -7.94
C ASP A 116 23.72 -5.73 -6.94
N VAL A 117 23.94 -4.94 -5.89
CA VAL A 117 22.91 -4.56 -4.90
C VAL A 117 21.84 -3.69 -5.58
N LEU A 118 22.00 -3.39 -6.88
CA LEU A 118 21.09 -2.59 -7.68
C LEU A 118 20.67 -3.29 -8.99
N SER A 119 20.30 -4.58 -8.99
CA SER A 119 19.39 -5.12 -10.01
C SER A 119 19.10 -6.63 -9.82
N ARG A 120 18.34 -6.97 -8.78
CA ARG A 120 17.28 -7.94 -9.01
C ARG A 120 15.99 -7.20 -8.77
N THR A 121 15.39 -6.67 -9.82
CA THR A 121 13.97 -6.28 -9.78
C THR A 121 13.22 -7.53 -9.34
N PRO A 122 12.65 -7.56 -8.12
CA PRO A 122 11.87 -8.72 -7.70
C PRO A 122 10.73 -8.86 -8.71
N VAL A 123 10.63 -10.03 -9.34
CA VAL A 123 9.44 -10.35 -10.12
C VAL A 123 8.35 -10.55 -9.09
N LEU A 124 7.39 -9.63 -9.04
CA LEU A 124 6.22 -9.77 -8.21
C LEU A 124 5.33 -10.85 -8.84
N ALA A 125 4.91 -11.81 -8.02
CA ALA A 125 3.95 -12.83 -8.37
C ALA A 125 2.63 -12.53 -7.64
N VAL A 126 1.51 -12.79 -8.29
CA VAL A 126 0.19 -12.73 -7.65
C VAL A 126 0.19 -13.67 -6.46
N LYS A 127 -0.11 -13.12 -5.29
CA LYS A 127 -0.39 -13.85 -4.06
C LYS A 127 -1.89 -14.16 -3.98
N GLY A 128 -2.74 -13.14 -4.16
CA GLY A 128 -4.19 -13.24 -4.04
C GLY A 128 -4.93 -12.24 -4.92
N LEU A 129 -6.19 -12.57 -5.24
CA LEU A 129 -7.13 -11.67 -5.91
C LEU A 129 -8.52 -11.93 -5.31
N ILE A 130 -9.01 -10.95 -4.55
CA ILE A 130 -10.28 -10.99 -3.85
C ILE A 130 -11.12 -9.80 -4.31
N ALA A 131 -12.36 -10.06 -4.71
CA ALA A 131 -13.36 -9.04 -4.90
C ALA A 131 -14.45 -9.26 -3.86
N THR A 132 -14.68 -8.28 -3.01
CA THR A 132 -15.70 -8.33 -1.95
C THR A 132 -16.66 -7.17 -2.11
N ASN A 133 -17.95 -7.42 -1.93
CA ASN A 133 -18.92 -6.35 -1.74
C ASN A 133 -19.02 -6.08 -0.24
N LEU A 134 -18.44 -4.97 0.22
CA LEU A 134 -18.46 -4.59 1.63
C LEU A 134 -19.86 -4.20 2.10
N SER A 135 -20.80 -3.95 1.18
CA SER A 135 -22.17 -3.58 1.53
C SER A 135 -23.13 -4.76 1.65
N VAL A 136 -22.60 -5.98 1.51
CA VAL A 136 -23.38 -7.22 1.61
C VAL A 136 -22.57 -8.23 2.40
N ILE A 137 -23.14 -8.71 3.49
CA ILE A 137 -22.53 -9.72 4.35
C ILE A 137 -23.12 -11.08 4.00
N ALA A 138 -22.25 -12.07 3.77
CA ALA A 138 -22.66 -13.45 3.61
C ALA A 138 -23.01 -14.03 4.98
N THR A 139 -24.20 -14.61 5.11
CA THR A 139 -24.63 -15.32 6.33
C THR A 139 -25.29 -16.65 5.93
N PRO A 140 -25.47 -17.59 6.88
CA PRO A 140 -25.98 -18.92 6.57
C PRO A 140 -27.40 -18.90 5.96
N ASP A 141 -28.20 -17.91 6.37
CA ASP A 141 -29.58 -17.71 5.91
C ASP A 141 -29.64 -16.95 4.57
N GLY A 142 -28.52 -16.40 4.11
CA GLY A 142 -28.37 -15.67 2.85
C GLY A 142 -27.66 -14.33 2.99
N PRO A 143 -27.45 -13.61 1.87
CA PRO A 143 -26.81 -12.31 1.88
C PRO A 143 -27.69 -11.28 2.58
N ARG A 144 -27.10 -10.53 3.51
CA ARG A 144 -27.75 -9.43 4.25
C ARG A 144 -27.10 -8.11 3.88
N VAL A 145 -27.88 -7.04 3.90
CA VAL A 145 -27.39 -5.70 3.58
C VAL A 145 -26.67 -5.10 4.78
N ASP A 146 -25.55 -4.45 4.50
CA ASP A 146 -24.76 -3.61 5.41
C ASP A 146 -24.54 -2.28 4.67
N SER A 147 -25.31 -1.26 5.03
CA SER A 147 -25.43 -0.04 4.24
C SER A 147 -24.26 0.93 4.44
N ASP A 148 -23.57 0.87 5.58
CA ASP A 148 -22.44 1.75 5.93
C ASP A 148 -21.08 1.06 6.01
N GLN A 149 -21.04 -0.26 5.84
CA GLN A 149 -19.86 -1.10 5.62
C GLN A 149 -18.97 -1.22 6.87
N ASP A 150 -19.62 -1.28 8.03
CA ASP A 150 -18.96 -1.41 9.33
C ASP A 150 -18.87 -2.88 9.80
N GLY A 151 -19.51 -3.81 9.09
CA GLY A 151 -19.54 -5.23 9.42
C GLY A 151 -20.80 -5.68 10.17
N LEU A 152 -21.77 -4.80 10.42
CA LEU A 152 -23.09 -5.12 10.98
C LEU A 152 -24.19 -4.98 9.93
N PRO A 153 -25.05 -6.00 9.78
CA PRO A 153 -26.20 -5.87 8.89
C PRO A 153 -27.27 -4.91 9.42
N ASP A 154 -27.92 -4.15 8.52
CA ASP A 154 -28.91 -3.09 8.84
C ASP A 154 -30.04 -3.53 9.79
N GLU A 155 -30.40 -4.81 9.78
CA GLU A 155 -31.44 -5.35 10.65
C GLU A 155 -30.93 -5.74 12.05
N VAL A 156 -29.63 -6.05 12.19
CA VAL A 156 -28.96 -6.21 13.49
C VAL A 156 -28.80 -4.84 14.14
N GLU A 157 -28.35 -3.85 13.38
CA GLU A 157 -28.15 -2.50 13.88
C GLU A 157 -29.45 -1.89 14.45
N ARG A 158 -30.55 -2.02 13.70
CA ARG A 158 -31.89 -1.61 14.19
C ARG A 158 -32.31 -2.32 15.47
N ALA A 159 -31.85 -3.55 15.69
CA ALA A 159 -32.13 -4.30 16.91
C ALA A 159 -31.23 -3.87 18.08
N LEU A 160 -29.99 -3.45 17.80
CA LEU A 160 -29.03 -2.93 18.77
C LEU A 160 -29.25 -1.45 19.11
N GLY A 161 -29.99 -0.72 18.27
CA GLY A 161 -30.20 0.72 18.41
C GLY A 161 -29.09 1.57 17.79
N THR A 162 -28.25 0.97 16.96
CA THR A 162 -27.27 1.64 16.11
C THR A 162 -27.88 2.05 14.78
N CYS A 163 -27.12 2.78 13.97
CA CYS A 163 -27.63 3.53 12.83
C CYS A 163 -27.16 2.94 11.50
N PRO A 164 -28.05 2.34 10.68
CA PRO A 164 -27.68 1.65 9.43
C PRO A 164 -27.08 2.48 8.29
N THR A 165 -26.68 3.72 8.54
CA THR A 165 -26.09 4.59 7.52
C THR A 165 -24.88 5.32 8.07
N ASP A 166 -24.39 4.88 9.23
CA ASP A 166 -23.46 5.60 10.04
C ASP A 166 -22.59 4.64 10.87
N PRO A 167 -21.36 4.34 10.42
CA PRO A 167 -20.58 3.19 10.87
C PRO A 167 -20.03 3.30 12.30
N ASP A 168 -20.27 4.41 13.01
CA ASP A 168 -19.76 4.71 14.37
C ASP A 168 -20.84 5.54 15.07
N THR A 169 -21.89 4.89 15.56
CA THR A 169 -23.14 5.53 15.98
C THR A 169 -22.93 6.58 17.07
N ASP A 170 -22.05 6.30 18.03
CA ASP A 170 -21.83 7.19 19.17
C ASP A 170 -20.73 8.25 18.91
N GLY A 171 -19.89 8.05 17.89
CA GLY A 171 -18.88 9.00 17.44
C GLY A 171 -17.62 9.01 18.30
N ASP A 172 -17.24 7.88 18.90
CA ASP A 172 -16.00 7.75 19.67
C ASP A 172 -14.78 7.34 18.83
N GLY A 173 -15.01 6.97 17.56
CA GLY A 173 -13.98 6.60 16.60
C GLY A 173 -13.73 5.09 16.45
N ILE A 174 -14.55 4.25 17.07
CA ILE A 174 -14.61 2.80 16.83
C ILE A 174 -15.92 2.51 16.09
N SER A 175 -15.89 1.64 15.08
CA SER A 175 -17.13 1.25 14.41
C SER A 175 -18.03 0.37 15.26
N ASP A 176 -19.35 0.47 15.04
CA ASP A 176 -20.33 -0.31 15.79
C ASP A 176 -20.06 -1.82 15.63
N GLY A 177 -19.66 -2.25 14.43
CA GLY A 177 -19.26 -3.63 14.15
C GLY A 177 -18.05 -4.12 14.91
N VAL A 178 -17.00 -3.30 15.03
CA VAL A 178 -15.84 -3.65 15.86
C VAL A 178 -16.24 -3.72 17.34
N GLU A 179 -17.06 -2.79 17.81
CA GLU A 179 -17.52 -2.77 19.20
C GLU A 179 -18.33 -4.01 19.56
N VAL A 180 -19.30 -4.39 18.70
CA VAL A 180 -20.11 -5.60 18.90
C VAL A 180 -19.23 -6.85 18.88
N LYS A 181 -18.25 -6.93 17.98
CA LYS A 181 -17.30 -8.06 17.93
C LYS A 181 -16.49 -8.21 19.22
N LEU A 182 -16.10 -7.08 19.82
CA LEU A 182 -15.37 -7.04 21.09
C LEU A 182 -16.28 -7.16 22.32
N GLY A 183 -17.61 -7.16 22.15
CA GLY A 183 -18.58 -7.27 23.23
C GLY A 183 -18.83 -5.94 23.98
N ASN A 184 -18.53 -4.81 23.35
CA ASN A 184 -18.79 -3.46 23.86
C ASN A 184 -20.20 -2.97 23.48
N ASP A 185 -20.59 -1.80 23.98
CA ASP A 185 -21.91 -1.19 23.73
C ASP A 185 -21.77 -0.08 22.68
N PRO A 186 -22.22 -0.30 21.42
CA PRO A 186 -22.00 0.61 20.31
C PRO A 186 -22.87 1.88 20.34
N THR A 187 -23.72 2.02 21.37
CA THR A 187 -24.59 3.20 21.52
C THR A 187 -24.05 4.18 22.56
N ARG A 188 -22.88 3.91 23.13
CA ARG A 188 -22.36 4.62 24.29
C ARG A 188 -20.87 4.86 24.18
N LEU A 189 -20.55 6.14 24.01
CA LEU A 189 -19.18 6.67 24.00
C LEU A 189 -18.26 5.86 24.91
N HIS A 190 -17.38 5.07 24.31
CA HIS A 190 -16.51 4.19 25.04
C HIS A 190 -15.31 5.01 25.52
N PRO A 191 -15.13 5.23 26.85
CA PRO A 191 -13.88 5.77 27.35
C PRO A 191 -12.88 4.61 27.30
N VAL A 192 -12.28 4.37 26.14
CA VAL A 192 -11.12 3.47 26.01
C VAL A 192 -9.97 4.07 26.83
N THR A 193 -10.01 3.81 28.13
CA THR A 193 -9.04 4.26 29.13
C THR A 193 -7.92 3.23 29.20
N PHE A 194 -7.22 3.05 28.08
CA PHE A 194 -5.87 2.51 28.19
C PHE A 194 -5.04 3.52 28.96
N SER A 195 -4.15 3.03 29.83
CA SER A 195 -3.22 3.86 30.61
C SER A 195 -2.11 4.48 29.73
N ASP A 196 -2.43 4.76 28.47
CA ASP A 196 -1.53 5.06 27.36
C ASP A 196 -1.71 6.54 26.95
N PRO A 197 -0.64 7.35 26.80
CA PRO A 197 -0.70 8.77 26.41
C PRO A 197 -1.29 9.08 25.02
N LEU A 198 -1.84 8.08 24.30
CA LEU A 198 -2.43 8.17 22.97
C LEU A 198 -3.81 7.48 22.97
N ALA A 199 -4.73 8.00 23.78
CA ALA A 199 -6.12 7.56 23.79
C ALA A 199 -6.76 7.73 22.40
N CYS A 200 -7.57 6.76 21.98
CA CYS A 200 -8.37 6.83 20.74
C CYS A 200 -9.40 7.97 20.75
N VAL A 201 -9.56 8.65 21.89
CA VAL A 201 -10.48 9.76 22.06
C VAL A 201 -9.77 10.88 22.82
N ASP A 202 -9.85 12.12 22.32
CA ASP A 202 -9.57 13.29 23.14
C ASP A 202 -10.79 13.56 24.05
N LEU A 203 -10.79 12.91 25.21
CA LEU A 203 -11.83 13.00 26.24
C LEU A 203 -12.15 14.43 26.69
N ALA A 204 -11.32 15.43 26.36
CA ALA A 204 -11.58 16.84 26.68
C ALA A 204 -12.73 17.46 25.84
N ARG A 205 -13.15 16.82 24.74
CA ARG A 205 -14.16 17.38 23.82
C ARG A 205 -15.59 16.82 23.96
N GLN A 206 -15.84 15.76 24.73
CA GLN A 206 -17.14 15.08 24.75
C GLN A 206 -17.88 15.29 26.08
N ARG A 207 -18.85 16.20 26.10
CA ARG A 207 -19.75 16.44 27.25
C ARG A 207 -21.24 16.34 26.93
N GLU A 208 -21.63 15.94 25.73
CA GLU A 208 -23.05 15.86 25.37
C GLU A 208 -23.54 14.41 25.26
N ILE A 209 -24.41 14.04 26.20
CA ILE A 209 -25.25 12.84 26.15
C ILE A 209 -26.07 12.89 24.87
N ILE A 210 -25.96 11.85 24.05
CA ILE A 210 -26.65 11.73 22.77
C ILE A 210 -28.11 11.35 23.03
N ALA A 211 -29.05 12.21 22.63
CA ALA A 211 -30.48 11.97 22.85
C ALA A 211 -31.12 11.11 21.74
N ASP A 212 -30.58 11.17 20.52
CA ASP A 212 -30.91 10.32 19.38
C ASP A 212 -29.61 10.07 18.58
N PRO A 213 -29.05 8.85 18.62
CA PRO A 213 -27.82 8.53 17.90
C PRO A 213 -27.94 8.63 16.38
N CYS A 214 -29.14 8.42 15.82
CA CYS A 214 -29.35 8.33 14.38
C CYS A 214 -29.90 9.62 13.74
N ASP A 215 -29.79 10.77 14.41
CA ASP A 215 -30.23 12.05 13.86
C ASP A 215 -29.22 12.58 12.82
N PRO A 216 -29.57 12.62 11.50
CA PRO A 216 -28.68 13.08 10.44
C PRO A 216 -28.39 14.59 10.51
N THR A 217 -29.11 15.34 11.35
CA THR A 217 -28.86 16.78 11.57
C THR A 217 -27.84 17.06 12.67
N ARG A 218 -27.35 16.00 13.34
CA ARG A 218 -26.35 16.08 14.40
C ARG A 218 -24.99 16.45 13.83
N THR A 219 -24.29 17.35 14.53
CA THR A 219 -22.85 17.54 14.32
C THR A 219 -22.12 16.49 15.13
N LYS A 220 -21.66 15.41 14.50
CA LYS A 220 -20.72 14.50 15.15
C LYS A 220 -19.50 15.29 15.59
N VAL A 221 -19.09 15.10 16.85
CA VAL A 221 -17.74 15.48 17.27
C VAL A 221 -16.84 14.47 16.58
N GLN A 222 -16.48 14.73 15.32
CA GLN A 222 -15.54 13.89 14.60
C GLN A 222 -14.24 13.90 15.39
N VAL A 223 -13.94 12.79 16.06
CA VAL A 223 -12.61 12.51 16.54
C VAL A 223 -11.78 12.29 15.29
N ARG A 224 -11.21 13.38 14.76
CA ARG A 224 -10.27 13.27 13.66
C ARG A 224 -8.99 12.67 14.21
N PHE A 225 -8.82 11.38 14.00
CA PHE A 225 -7.50 10.79 14.02
C PHE A 225 -6.64 11.55 13.01
N GLU A 226 -5.53 12.14 13.46
CA GLU A 226 -4.61 12.88 12.59
C GLU A 226 -3.98 11.98 11.50
N ASP A 227 -4.14 10.65 11.63
CA ASP A 227 -3.47 9.65 10.81
C ASP A 227 -4.38 8.82 9.89
N GLY A 228 -5.72 8.92 9.98
CA GLY A 228 -6.66 8.18 9.12
C GLY A 228 -6.44 6.66 9.07
N ASP A 229 -7.02 5.99 8.07
CA ASP A 229 -6.71 4.60 7.67
C ASP A 229 -5.34 4.59 6.95
N ARG A 230 -4.33 3.98 7.59
CA ARG A 230 -2.91 4.19 7.26
C ARG A 230 -2.43 3.33 6.10
N ASP A 231 -2.98 2.14 6.00
CA ASP A 231 -2.64 1.10 5.05
C ASP A 231 -3.75 0.92 4.00
N GLY A 232 -4.99 1.30 4.32
CA GLY A 232 -6.08 1.45 3.37
C GLY A 232 -6.96 0.21 3.24
N ASP A 233 -6.97 -0.67 4.24
CA ASP A 233 -7.79 -1.88 4.26
C ASP A 233 -9.23 -1.60 4.72
N GLY A 234 -9.47 -0.45 5.36
CA GLY A 234 -10.75 0.04 5.85
C GLY A 234 -10.93 -0.05 7.37
N LEU A 235 -9.91 -0.46 8.13
CA LEU A 235 -9.82 -0.32 9.58
C LEU A 235 -9.02 0.94 9.94
N ASN A 236 -9.38 1.58 11.04
CA ASN A 236 -8.61 2.70 11.55
C ASN A 236 -7.57 2.25 12.60
N PRO A 237 -6.50 3.01 12.84
CA PRO A 237 -5.41 2.61 13.75
C PRO A 237 -5.83 2.35 15.21
N CYS A 238 -7.02 2.79 15.60
CA CYS A 238 -7.60 2.52 16.90
C CYS A 238 -8.31 1.17 16.95
N GLU A 239 -9.12 0.87 15.93
CA GLU A 239 -9.71 -0.45 15.73
C GLU A 239 -8.62 -1.52 15.61
N GLU A 240 -7.61 -1.28 14.79
CA GLU A 240 -6.50 -2.22 14.58
C GLU A 240 -5.76 -2.53 15.88
N ARG A 241 -5.56 -1.52 16.74
CA ARG A 241 -4.95 -1.74 18.06
C ARG A 241 -5.82 -2.58 18.99
N LEU A 242 -7.14 -2.42 18.92
CA LEU A 242 -8.08 -3.20 19.72
C LEU A 242 -8.16 -4.64 19.23
N LEU A 243 -8.13 -4.84 17.92
CA LEU A 243 -8.13 -6.15 17.27
C LEU A 243 -6.76 -6.84 17.41
N GLY A 244 -5.68 -6.08 17.53
CA GLY A 244 -4.31 -6.58 17.61
C GLY A 244 -3.61 -6.72 16.26
N THR A 245 -4.20 -6.16 15.20
CA THR A 245 -3.64 -6.08 13.85
C THR A 245 -2.62 -4.95 13.74
N ASP A 246 -1.80 -4.97 12.70
CA ASP A 246 -0.74 -3.99 12.47
C ASP A 246 -1.27 -2.80 11.62
N PRO A 247 -1.30 -1.56 12.17
CA PRO A 247 -1.82 -0.36 11.50
C PRO A 247 -0.97 0.17 10.35
N THR A 248 -0.13 -0.68 9.79
CA THR A 248 0.71 -0.39 8.64
C THR A 248 0.67 -1.47 7.58
N LEU A 249 -0.10 -2.55 7.80
CA LEU A 249 -0.19 -3.70 6.93
C LEU A 249 -1.65 -4.06 6.69
N THR A 250 -2.05 -4.11 5.42
CA THR A 250 -3.39 -4.56 5.01
C THR A 250 -3.74 -6.01 5.34
N ASP A 251 -2.72 -6.83 5.58
CA ASP A 251 -2.80 -8.28 5.80
C ASP A 251 -1.74 -8.60 6.86
N SER A 252 -2.16 -8.53 8.12
CA SER A 252 -1.30 -8.54 9.30
C SER A 252 -0.57 -9.87 9.49
N ASP A 253 -1.26 -10.97 9.26
CA ASP A 253 -0.69 -12.32 9.38
C ASP A 253 -0.03 -12.82 8.08
N GLY A 254 -0.28 -12.11 6.98
CA GLY A 254 0.37 -12.33 5.72
C GLY A 254 -0.14 -13.55 4.98
N ASP A 255 -1.41 -13.91 5.05
CA ASP A 255 -1.99 -15.06 4.33
C ASP A 255 -2.62 -14.72 2.98
N GLY A 256 -2.95 -13.44 2.76
CA GLY A 256 -3.46 -12.93 1.49
C GLY A 256 -4.91 -12.44 1.54
N ILE A 257 -5.58 -12.53 2.68
CA ILE A 257 -6.87 -11.89 2.94
C ILE A 257 -6.62 -10.60 3.75
N PRO A 258 -7.29 -9.47 3.44
CA PRO A 258 -7.14 -8.25 4.26
C PRO A 258 -7.81 -8.35 5.63
N ASP A 259 -7.25 -7.69 6.65
CA ASP A 259 -7.71 -7.78 8.04
C ASP A 259 -9.21 -7.41 8.18
N LYS A 260 -9.65 -6.31 7.55
CA LYS A 260 -11.09 -5.95 7.52
C LYS A 260 -11.97 -7.04 6.92
N VAL A 261 -11.51 -7.67 5.84
CA VAL A 261 -12.29 -8.69 5.12
C VAL A 261 -12.43 -9.94 5.98
N GLU A 262 -11.37 -10.34 6.67
CA GLU A 262 -11.39 -11.44 7.62
C GLU A 262 -12.29 -11.17 8.82
N LEU A 263 -12.22 -9.96 9.37
CA LEU A 263 -13.05 -9.52 10.49
C LEU A 263 -14.55 -9.68 10.17
N VAL A 264 -14.97 -9.20 9.00
CA VAL A 264 -16.36 -9.29 8.51
C VAL A 264 -16.75 -10.73 8.19
N ALA A 265 -15.85 -11.50 7.59
CA ALA A 265 -16.10 -12.92 7.27
C ALA A 265 -16.07 -13.83 8.51
N GLY A 266 -15.61 -13.34 9.66
CA GLY A 266 -15.58 -14.11 10.90
C GLY A 266 -14.42 -15.10 11.01
N VAL A 267 -13.42 -15.00 10.13
CA VAL A 267 -12.17 -15.78 10.19
C VAL A 267 -11.09 -15.04 10.97
N ASN A 268 -9.94 -15.67 11.19
CA ASN A 268 -8.95 -15.19 12.16
C ASN A 268 -7.86 -14.31 11.54
N TYR A 269 -8.09 -13.00 11.57
CA TYR A 269 -7.18 -11.93 11.12
C TYR A 269 -5.81 -11.84 11.83
N LEU A 270 -5.46 -12.75 12.74
CA LEU A 270 -4.16 -12.79 13.42
C LEU A 270 -3.37 -14.08 13.17
N ALA A 271 -3.93 -15.02 12.43
CA ALA A 271 -3.26 -16.29 12.18
C ALA A 271 -3.55 -16.77 10.77
N ALA A 272 -2.46 -16.93 10.00
CA ALA A 272 -2.53 -17.34 8.61
C ALA A 272 -3.24 -18.68 8.43
N ASP A 273 -4.55 -18.60 8.21
CA ASP A 273 -5.50 -19.71 8.21
C ASP A 273 -6.33 -19.76 6.93
N ASP A 274 -5.91 -19.02 5.90
CA ASP A 274 -6.42 -19.06 4.53
C ASP A 274 -6.74 -20.47 3.99
N GLN A 275 -5.90 -21.47 4.34
CA GLN A 275 -6.05 -22.86 3.91
C GLN A 275 -6.80 -23.77 4.91
N VAL A 276 -7.21 -23.23 6.06
CA VAL A 276 -8.03 -23.93 7.04
C VAL A 276 -9.47 -23.93 6.57
N ASP A 277 -10.16 -25.03 6.84
CA ASP A 277 -11.59 -25.21 6.65
C ASP A 277 -12.22 -25.09 8.04
N ALA A 278 -12.68 -23.88 8.39
CA ALA A 278 -13.04 -23.54 9.77
C ALA A 278 -14.30 -24.27 10.26
N ASP A 279 -15.22 -24.58 9.34
CA ASP A 279 -16.51 -25.19 9.61
C ASP A 279 -16.59 -26.67 9.18
N PHE A 280 -15.55 -27.18 8.53
CA PHE A 280 -15.40 -28.55 8.04
C PHE A 280 -16.37 -28.94 6.92
N ASP A 281 -16.73 -27.99 6.06
CA ASP A 281 -17.63 -28.21 4.93
C ASP A 281 -16.91 -28.69 3.65
N GLY A 282 -15.58 -28.68 3.67
CA GLY A 282 -14.71 -29.10 2.57
C GLY A 282 -14.19 -27.94 1.69
N ARG A 283 -14.43 -26.69 2.07
CA ARG A 283 -13.85 -25.49 1.44
C ARG A 283 -12.95 -24.78 2.45
N ALA A 284 -11.90 -24.15 1.94
CA ALA A 284 -11.00 -23.38 2.80
C ALA A 284 -11.50 -21.94 2.94
N ASN A 285 -11.20 -21.30 4.08
CA ASN A 285 -11.56 -19.92 4.41
C ASN A 285 -11.34 -18.97 3.23
N HIS A 286 -10.16 -18.99 2.62
CA HIS A 286 -9.84 -18.12 1.49
C HIS A 286 -10.73 -18.35 0.26
N ASP A 287 -11.08 -19.61 -0.05
CA ASP A 287 -11.93 -19.92 -1.20
C ASP A 287 -13.37 -19.45 -1.00
N GLU A 288 -13.84 -19.45 0.24
CA GLU A 288 -15.17 -19.00 0.65
C GLU A 288 -15.27 -17.49 0.72
N VAL A 289 -14.31 -16.83 1.38
CA VAL A 289 -14.18 -15.36 1.38
C VAL A 289 -14.15 -14.85 -0.06
N ARG A 290 -13.36 -15.51 -0.92
CA ARG A 290 -13.28 -15.15 -2.34
C ARG A 290 -14.61 -15.39 -3.05
N ALA A 291 -15.32 -16.47 -2.73
CA ALA A 291 -16.63 -16.78 -3.28
C ALA A 291 -17.75 -15.89 -2.72
N HIS A 292 -17.48 -15.05 -1.71
CA HIS A 292 -18.49 -14.27 -0.98
C HIS A 292 -19.54 -15.19 -0.33
N THR A 293 -19.07 -16.25 0.32
CA THR A 293 -19.84 -17.21 1.13
C THR A 293 -19.39 -17.13 2.59
N ASP A 294 -20.10 -17.79 3.51
CA ASP A 294 -19.82 -17.71 4.96
C ASP A 294 -18.84 -18.80 5.38
N PRO A 295 -17.56 -18.48 5.73
CA PRO A 295 -16.56 -19.48 6.08
C PRO A 295 -16.80 -20.20 7.42
N THR A 296 -17.82 -19.80 8.17
CA THR A 296 -18.11 -20.31 9.51
C THR A 296 -19.32 -21.23 9.54
N SER A 297 -19.90 -21.55 8.39
CA SER A 297 -21.18 -22.25 8.28
C SER A 297 -21.26 -23.23 7.12
N GLN A 298 -21.54 -24.50 7.43
CA GLN A 298 -21.61 -25.59 6.45
C GLN A 298 -22.74 -25.41 5.42
N ASP A 299 -22.49 -24.65 4.36
CA ASP A 299 -23.51 -24.19 3.42
C ASP A 299 -23.23 -24.53 1.94
N THR A 300 -22.33 -25.48 1.68
CA THR A 300 -21.83 -25.91 0.36
C THR A 300 -22.83 -25.87 -0.80
N ASP A 301 -24.05 -26.40 -0.62
CA ASP A 301 -25.06 -26.52 -1.68
C ASP A 301 -25.79 -25.19 -1.97
N SER A 302 -25.96 -24.32 -0.96
CA SER A 302 -26.58 -23.00 -1.08
C SER A 302 -25.59 -21.94 -1.56
N ALA A 303 -24.31 -22.10 -1.19
CA ALA A 303 -23.21 -21.22 -1.54
C ALA A 303 -22.88 -21.21 -3.04
N LEU A 304 -22.95 -22.35 -3.75
CA LEU A 304 -22.53 -22.43 -5.15
C LEU A 304 -23.36 -21.56 -6.12
N ASP A 305 -24.67 -21.42 -5.89
CA ASP A 305 -25.54 -20.61 -6.76
C ASP A 305 -25.28 -19.10 -6.57
N ARG A 306 -24.94 -18.70 -5.35
CA ARG A 306 -24.73 -17.29 -4.94
C ARG A 306 -23.25 -16.87 -5.00
N SER A 307 -22.35 -17.83 -5.19
CA SER A 307 -20.90 -17.60 -5.20
C SER A 307 -20.42 -16.73 -6.36
N TYR A 308 -19.42 -15.92 -6.06
CA TYR A 308 -18.70 -15.13 -7.05
C TYR A 308 -17.83 -16.07 -7.89
N ARG A 309 -17.83 -15.85 -9.20
CA ARG A 309 -17.07 -16.69 -10.14
C ARG A 309 -15.88 -15.93 -10.70
N TYR A 310 -14.69 -16.49 -10.53
CA TYR A 310 -13.44 -15.92 -11.01
C TYR A 310 -12.95 -16.65 -12.25
N VAL A 311 -12.65 -15.89 -13.29
CA VAL A 311 -11.96 -16.38 -14.49
C VAL A 311 -10.67 -15.58 -14.64
N ILE A 312 -9.52 -16.25 -14.56
CA ILE A 312 -8.20 -15.64 -14.76
C ILE A 312 -7.69 -16.10 -16.13
N GLU A 313 -7.66 -15.18 -17.10
CA GLU A 313 -7.46 -15.51 -18.51
C GLU A 313 -5.99 -15.49 -18.96
N THR A 314 -5.10 -14.75 -18.29
CA THR A 314 -3.69 -14.61 -18.73
C THR A 314 -2.66 -14.58 -17.60
N ARG A 315 -1.46 -15.09 -17.92
CA ARG A 315 -0.22 -14.99 -17.12
C ARG A 315 1.02 -14.85 -18.01
N ASP A 316 0.94 -14.07 -19.08
CA ASP A 316 2.12 -13.82 -19.91
C ASP A 316 2.95 -12.66 -19.35
N ASN A 317 4.27 -12.83 -19.39
CA ASN A 317 5.20 -11.75 -19.09
C ASN A 317 5.24 -10.79 -20.27
N GLU A 318 4.58 -9.65 -20.14
CA GLU A 318 4.63 -8.60 -21.15
C GLU A 318 5.85 -7.70 -20.91
N ARG A 319 6.46 -7.26 -22.01
CA ARG A 319 7.43 -6.17 -21.96
C ARG A 319 6.64 -4.87 -21.80
N VAL A 320 6.69 -4.32 -20.60
CA VAL A 320 6.07 -3.04 -20.26
C VAL A 320 7.17 -2.00 -20.12
N LEU A 321 7.01 -0.86 -20.78
CA LEU A 321 7.90 0.28 -20.59
C LEU A 321 7.73 0.80 -19.17
N THR A 322 8.84 0.92 -18.44
CA THR A 322 8.85 1.42 -17.08
C THR A 322 9.88 2.52 -16.90
N VAL A 323 9.62 3.38 -15.93
CA VAL A 323 10.52 4.48 -15.63
C VAL A 323 11.61 4.03 -14.65
N ARG A 324 12.87 4.26 -15.03
CA ARG A 324 14.05 4.11 -14.17
C ARG A 324 14.11 5.28 -13.18
N ARG A 325 13.99 4.97 -11.89
CA ARG A 325 14.13 5.92 -10.76
C ARG A 325 15.61 6.19 -10.47
N PRO A 326 15.98 7.32 -9.81
CA PRO A 326 15.12 8.26 -9.07
C PRO A 326 14.52 9.41 -9.91
N HIS A 327 13.41 9.98 -9.42
CA HIS A 327 12.83 11.23 -9.90
C HIS A 327 13.28 12.40 -9.00
N SER A 328 13.46 13.58 -9.57
CA SER A 328 14.02 14.81 -9.01
C SER A 328 12.96 15.90 -8.87
N ILE A 329 11.86 15.81 -9.64
CA ILE A 329 10.68 16.68 -9.45
C ILE A 329 9.79 16.08 -8.36
N THR A 330 9.92 16.62 -7.14
CA THR A 330 9.10 16.25 -5.98
C THR A 330 7.61 16.49 -6.22
N GLY A 331 6.75 15.59 -5.73
CA GLY A 331 5.29 15.68 -5.93
C GLY A 331 4.78 15.27 -7.31
N VAL A 332 5.62 14.67 -8.18
CA VAL A 332 5.20 14.16 -9.51
C VAL A 332 5.65 12.71 -9.68
N GLN A 333 4.70 11.80 -9.88
CA GLN A 333 4.96 10.36 -10.08
C GLN A 333 4.44 9.90 -11.43
N VAL A 334 5.31 9.34 -12.28
CA VAL A 334 4.86 8.63 -13.49
C VAL A 334 4.17 7.32 -13.09
N VAL A 335 2.90 7.17 -13.49
CA VAL A 335 2.06 5.98 -13.23
C VAL A 335 1.92 5.10 -14.46
N GLU A 336 2.02 5.66 -15.65
CA GLU A 336 1.88 4.94 -16.91
C GLU A 336 2.81 5.53 -17.98
N VAL A 337 3.31 4.67 -18.86
CA VAL A 337 4.08 5.05 -20.05
C VAL A 337 3.39 4.41 -21.25
N SER A 338 3.11 5.20 -22.30
CA SER A 338 2.41 4.67 -23.47
C SER A 338 3.29 3.64 -24.21
N PRO A 339 2.69 2.60 -24.83
CA PRO A 339 3.44 1.60 -25.59
C PRO A 339 4.26 2.18 -26.77
N SER A 340 3.85 3.33 -27.29
CA SER A 340 4.52 4.03 -28.39
C SER A 340 5.71 4.89 -27.95
N THR A 341 5.88 5.09 -26.64
CA THR A 341 7.00 5.86 -26.06
C THR A 341 8.31 5.12 -26.29
N SER A 342 9.40 5.84 -26.57
CA SER A 342 10.68 5.23 -26.92
C SER A 342 11.48 4.90 -25.65
N SER A 343 12.06 3.70 -25.58
CA SER A 343 13.04 3.39 -24.53
C SER A 343 14.26 4.30 -24.66
N GLY A 344 14.74 4.86 -23.56
CA GLY A 344 15.83 5.84 -23.54
C GLY A 344 15.59 6.98 -22.55
N ALA A 345 16.36 8.05 -22.64
CA ALA A 345 16.24 9.20 -21.76
C ALA A 345 15.26 10.24 -22.33
N GLY A 346 14.04 10.28 -21.81
CA GLY A 346 13.08 11.36 -22.06
C GLY A 346 13.25 12.52 -21.08
N SER A 347 12.60 13.66 -21.32
CA SER A 347 12.71 14.84 -20.47
C SER A 347 11.36 15.29 -19.92
N LEU A 348 11.27 15.46 -18.60
CA LEU A 348 10.12 16.10 -17.94
C LEU A 348 10.53 17.49 -17.47
N ARG A 349 9.77 18.50 -17.88
CA ARG A 349 10.00 19.90 -17.48
C ARG A 349 8.90 20.36 -16.54
N PHE A 350 9.33 20.94 -15.44
CA PHE A 350 8.50 21.64 -14.48
C PHE A 350 8.84 23.14 -14.51
N GLU A 351 7.82 23.99 -14.63
CA GLU A 351 7.95 25.44 -14.51
C GLU A 351 7.11 25.93 -13.32
N PRO A 352 7.72 26.51 -12.27
CA PRO A 352 6.99 27.11 -11.16
C PRO A 352 6.36 28.43 -11.57
N GLY A 353 5.17 28.71 -11.05
CA GLY A 353 4.48 29.98 -11.26
C GLY A 353 2.98 29.84 -10.99
N PRO A 354 2.22 30.92 -11.11
CA PRO A 354 0.77 30.86 -11.33
C PRO A 354 0.47 31.10 -12.83
N PRO A 355 0.23 30.06 -13.65
CA PRO A 355 0.13 28.65 -13.28
C PRO A 355 1.47 27.89 -13.27
N ALA A 356 1.57 26.88 -12.40
CA ALA A 356 2.64 25.90 -12.38
C ALA A 356 2.36 24.87 -13.47
N THR A 357 3.35 24.47 -14.24
CA THR A 357 3.11 23.61 -15.41
C THR A 357 4.09 22.45 -15.53
N LEU A 358 3.61 21.36 -16.12
CA LEU A 358 4.42 20.20 -16.52
C LEU A 358 4.37 19.98 -18.02
N ALA A 359 5.50 19.59 -18.62
CA ALA A 359 5.57 19.20 -20.01
C ALA A 359 6.51 18.01 -20.22
N TRP A 360 6.11 17.07 -21.07
CA TRP A 360 6.88 15.86 -21.38
C TRP A 360 7.53 15.94 -22.76
N ARG A 361 8.70 15.31 -22.90
CA ARG A 361 9.37 15.06 -24.18
C ARG A 361 9.93 13.65 -24.21
N ASP A 362 9.59 12.90 -25.25
CA ASP A 362 10.09 11.54 -25.46
C ASP A 362 11.57 11.49 -25.87
N ALA A 363 12.24 10.35 -25.61
CA ALA A 363 13.63 10.14 -25.97
C ALA A 363 13.89 10.26 -27.49
N ALA A 364 12.97 9.76 -28.34
CA ALA A 364 13.12 9.87 -29.80
C ALA A 364 12.91 11.28 -30.33
N ASP A 365 12.36 12.18 -29.51
CA ASP A 365 12.15 13.59 -29.85
C ASP A 365 13.24 14.49 -29.24
N SER A 366 14.35 13.92 -28.74
CA SER A 366 15.51 14.68 -28.27
C SER A 366 16.43 15.08 -29.45
N GLY A 367 16.44 16.37 -29.83
CA GLY A 367 17.26 16.87 -30.94
C GLY A 367 16.97 18.32 -31.34
N ILE A 368 17.64 18.81 -32.38
CA ILE A 368 17.44 20.18 -32.92
C ILE A 368 16.00 20.26 -33.48
N GLY A 369 15.13 21.01 -32.80
CA GLY A 369 13.70 21.15 -33.13
C GLY A 369 12.74 20.25 -32.33
N GLY A 370 13.26 19.48 -31.37
CA GLY A 370 12.47 18.64 -30.47
C GLY A 370 11.92 19.44 -29.29
N ASP A 371 10.66 19.86 -29.41
CA ASP A 371 9.97 20.62 -28.38
C ASP A 371 9.38 19.71 -27.30
N PHE A 372 9.14 20.30 -26.13
CA PHE A 372 8.24 19.68 -25.16
C PHE A 372 6.82 19.67 -25.72
N GLY A 373 6.02 18.72 -25.26
CA GLY A 373 4.57 18.75 -25.41
C GLY A 373 3.93 20.00 -24.84
N ALA A 374 2.61 20.09 -25.04
CA ALA A 374 1.82 21.13 -24.43
C ALA A 374 2.02 21.14 -22.91
N ALA A 375 2.34 22.31 -22.36
CA ALA A 375 2.47 22.48 -20.92
C ALA A 375 1.07 22.35 -20.28
N VAL A 376 0.93 21.40 -19.37
CA VAL A 376 -0.31 21.14 -18.64
C VAL A 376 -0.25 21.90 -17.32
N ASP A 377 -1.28 22.70 -17.06
CA ASP A 377 -1.46 23.43 -15.81
C ASP A 377 -1.72 22.46 -14.65
N ILE A 378 -0.83 22.51 -13.66
CA ILE A 378 -0.88 21.74 -12.42
C ILE A 378 -1.06 22.61 -11.18
N SER A 379 -1.40 23.88 -11.38
CA SER A 379 -1.62 24.84 -10.29
C SER A 379 -2.75 24.40 -9.40
N ASP A 380 -3.77 23.84 -10.03
CA ASP A 380 -4.93 23.38 -9.29
C ASP A 380 -4.92 21.88 -9.07
N ALA A 381 -4.20 21.08 -9.90
CA ALA A 381 -4.22 19.62 -10.21
C ALA A 381 -5.14 18.62 -9.44
N ARG A 382 -6.09 19.08 -8.65
CA ARG A 382 -7.45 19.54 -9.02
C ARG A 382 -8.42 18.90 -8.04
N ALA A 383 -8.46 19.49 -6.84
CA ALA A 383 -9.35 19.19 -5.70
C ALA A 383 -9.26 17.76 -5.11
N ALA A 384 -8.05 17.38 -4.67
CA ALA A 384 -7.77 16.78 -3.35
C ALA A 384 -8.50 15.51 -2.83
N ALA A 385 -9.26 14.73 -3.61
CA ALA A 385 -9.77 13.42 -3.12
C ALA A 385 -9.94 12.28 -4.16
N ALA A 386 -9.57 12.44 -5.44
CA ALA A 386 -9.82 11.41 -6.45
C ALA A 386 -8.69 11.25 -7.49
N GLY A 387 -7.46 10.96 -7.03
CA GLY A 387 -6.40 10.41 -7.89
C GLY A 387 -6.07 11.20 -9.16
N GLY A 388 -5.85 12.51 -9.07
CA GLY A 388 -5.58 13.41 -10.21
C GLY A 388 -4.38 12.98 -11.08
N THR A 389 -4.65 12.12 -12.06
CA THR A 389 -3.70 11.68 -13.07
C THR A 389 -3.78 12.59 -14.30
N LEU A 390 -2.64 13.03 -14.80
CA LEU A 390 -2.50 13.92 -15.94
C LEU A 390 -1.74 13.20 -17.05
N ARG A 391 -2.26 13.30 -18.27
CA ARG A 391 -1.57 12.79 -19.46
C ARG A 391 -0.68 13.88 -20.06
N LEU A 392 0.61 13.60 -20.18
CA LEU A 392 1.60 14.47 -20.82
C LEU A 392 2.10 13.81 -22.11
N SER A 393 1.72 14.36 -23.26
CA SER A 393 2.18 13.89 -24.58
C SER A 393 3.48 14.60 -25.00
N SER A 394 4.29 13.94 -25.82
CA SER A 394 5.42 14.58 -26.52
C SER A 394 4.93 15.43 -27.70
N CYS A 395 5.77 16.31 -28.22
CA CYS A 395 5.46 17.09 -29.42
C CYS A 395 6.71 17.33 -30.27
N ARG A 396 6.82 16.59 -31.37
CA ARG A 396 7.79 16.92 -32.42
C ARG A 396 7.14 17.85 -33.44
N ARG A 397 7.63 19.08 -33.58
CA ARG A 397 7.07 20.02 -34.55
C ARG A 397 7.32 19.54 -35.98
N VAL A 398 6.27 19.59 -36.80
CA VAL A 398 6.34 19.43 -38.25
C VAL A 398 6.32 20.78 -38.95
N ALA A 399 6.77 20.82 -40.21
CA ALA A 399 6.88 22.06 -40.99
C ALA A 399 5.57 22.87 -41.12
N SER A 400 4.42 22.22 -40.93
CA SER A 400 3.09 22.84 -40.93
C SER A 400 2.72 23.58 -39.63
N GLY A 401 3.61 23.61 -38.62
CA GLY A 401 3.41 24.41 -37.40
C GLY A 401 2.61 23.73 -36.28
N GLY A 402 2.56 22.39 -36.25
CA GLY A 402 1.93 21.59 -35.18
C GLY A 402 2.76 20.38 -34.77
N CYS A 403 2.27 19.59 -33.80
CA CYS A 403 2.91 18.34 -33.39
C CYS A 403 2.63 17.21 -34.40
N SER A 404 3.60 16.32 -34.64
CA SER A 404 3.35 15.12 -35.42
C SER A 404 2.39 14.17 -34.68
N ALA A 405 1.51 13.49 -35.42
CA ALA A 405 0.59 12.50 -34.85
C ALA A 405 1.34 11.40 -34.08
N GLU A 406 2.45 10.90 -34.65
CA GLU A 406 3.32 9.92 -34.01
C GLU A 406 3.86 10.40 -32.66
N SER A 407 4.21 11.69 -32.51
CA SER A 407 4.71 12.22 -31.23
C SER A 407 3.61 12.34 -30.17
N LEU A 408 2.36 12.56 -30.57
CA LEU A 408 1.23 12.69 -29.63
C LEU A 408 0.81 11.35 -29.02
N GLU A 409 1.06 10.24 -29.73
CA GLU A 409 0.88 8.88 -29.22
C GLU A 409 1.95 8.48 -28.18
N ARG A 410 3.07 9.22 -28.11
CA ARG A 410 4.10 9.06 -27.08
C ARG A 410 3.73 9.92 -25.88
N PHE A 411 3.25 9.29 -24.82
CA PHE A 411 2.81 10.01 -23.63
C PHE A 411 3.16 9.25 -22.37
N ILE A 412 3.25 10.01 -21.28
CA ILE A 412 3.29 9.48 -19.93
C ILE A 412 2.05 9.95 -19.18
N VAL A 413 1.57 9.14 -18.26
CA VAL A 413 0.56 9.57 -17.27
C VAL A 413 1.29 9.80 -15.97
N VAL A 414 1.13 11.01 -15.42
CA VAL A 414 1.71 11.40 -14.14
C VAL A 414 0.60 11.61 -13.13
N ARG A 415 0.78 11.11 -11.91
CA ARG A 415 0.03 11.52 -10.73
C ARG A 415 0.79 12.68 -10.10
N VAL A 416 0.09 13.73 -9.74
CA VAL A 416 0.68 14.91 -9.11
C VAL A 416 0.08 15.13 -7.73
N GLU A 417 0.92 15.51 -6.76
CA GLU A 417 0.55 15.75 -5.37
C GLU A 417 0.19 17.23 -5.14
N GLY A 418 -0.17 17.59 -3.90
CA GLY A 418 -0.54 18.97 -3.56
C GLY A 418 0.58 19.98 -3.83
N GLN A 419 0.22 21.24 -4.09
CA GLN A 419 1.17 22.30 -4.49
C GLN A 419 2.35 22.52 -3.53
N GLN A 420 2.20 22.14 -2.25
CA GLN A 420 3.25 22.28 -1.24
C GLN A 420 4.49 21.41 -1.51
N ALA A 421 4.36 20.37 -2.34
CA ALA A 421 5.46 19.46 -2.67
C ALA A 421 6.34 19.93 -3.83
N TYR A 422 5.92 20.96 -4.59
CA TYR A 422 6.61 21.34 -5.82
C TYR A 422 7.89 22.16 -5.58
N PRO A 423 8.94 21.98 -6.42
CA PRO A 423 10.18 22.72 -6.27
C PRO A 423 9.99 24.22 -6.58
N PRO A 424 10.71 25.13 -5.89
CA PRO A 424 10.54 26.58 -6.08
C PRO A 424 11.23 27.13 -7.34
N LYS A 425 11.94 26.30 -8.10
CA LYS A 425 12.71 26.69 -9.30
C LYS A 425 12.33 25.80 -10.48
N PRO A 426 12.45 26.30 -11.73
CA PRO A 426 12.27 25.46 -12.91
C PRO A 426 13.26 24.29 -12.90
N ILE A 427 12.77 23.09 -13.21
CA ILE A 427 13.57 21.87 -13.28
C ILE A 427 13.27 21.16 -14.60
N VAL A 428 14.33 20.74 -15.29
CA VAL A 428 14.24 19.78 -16.38
C VAL A 428 14.94 18.51 -15.92
N GLU A 429 14.17 17.45 -15.82
CA GLU A 429 14.64 16.14 -15.39
C GLU A 429 14.75 15.18 -16.57
N GLN A 430 15.80 14.36 -16.58
CA GLN A 430 15.93 13.22 -17.49
C GLN A 430 15.31 11.98 -16.86
N ILE A 431 14.28 11.45 -17.51
CA ILE A 431 13.58 10.24 -17.10
C ILE A 431 14.03 9.10 -18.00
N GLY A 432 14.70 8.10 -17.41
CA GLY A 432 15.07 6.88 -18.13
C GLY A 432 13.84 5.97 -18.31
N ILE A 433 13.57 5.54 -19.54
CA ILE A 433 12.51 4.58 -19.87
C ILE A 433 13.17 3.28 -20.32
N ASP A 434 12.97 2.22 -19.55
CA ASP A 434 13.50 0.88 -19.80
C ASP A 434 12.38 -0.12 -20.06
N ASN A 435 12.73 -1.22 -20.74
CA ASN A 435 11.83 -2.35 -20.86
C ASN A 435 11.90 -3.20 -19.58
N ALA A 436 10.79 -3.32 -18.87
CA ALA A 436 10.63 -4.28 -17.78
C ALA A 436 9.74 -5.44 -18.22
N LEU A 437 10.06 -6.64 -17.77
CA LEU A 437 9.14 -7.77 -17.85
C LEU A 437 8.21 -7.71 -16.64
N ARG A 438 6.91 -7.55 -16.88
CA ARG A 438 5.87 -7.61 -15.85
C ARG A 438 4.91 -8.74 -16.16
N THR A 439 4.49 -9.47 -15.13
CA THR A 439 3.41 -10.44 -15.28
C THR A 439 2.09 -9.68 -15.28
N CYS A 440 1.42 -9.60 -16.42
CA CYS A 440 0.12 -8.96 -16.56
C CYS A 440 -0.98 -10.01 -16.31
N VAL A 441 -2.01 -9.63 -15.55
CA VAL A 441 -3.12 -10.51 -15.19
C VAL A 441 -4.41 -9.91 -15.68
N ARG A 442 -5.13 -10.64 -16.54
CA ARG A 442 -6.52 -10.34 -16.87
C ARG A 442 -7.42 -11.26 -16.06
N PHE A 443 -8.38 -10.67 -15.37
CA PHE A 443 -9.37 -11.40 -14.59
C PHE A 443 -10.78 -10.88 -14.90
N ARG A 444 -11.77 -11.74 -14.65
CA ARG A 444 -13.18 -11.42 -14.68
C ARG A 444 -13.83 -12.02 -13.42
N VAL A 445 -14.58 -11.19 -12.69
CA VAL A 445 -15.43 -11.61 -11.58
C VAL A 445 -16.88 -11.51 -12.02
N GLN A 446 -17.67 -12.55 -11.80
CA GLN A 446 -19.08 -12.64 -12.17
C GLN A 446 -19.93 -13.05 -10.97
N ASN A 447 -21.25 -12.88 -11.10
CA ASN A 447 -22.23 -13.20 -10.05
C ASN A 447 -22.05 -12.39 -8.76
N ILE A 448 -21.53 -11.17 -8.85
CA ILE A 448 -21.45 -10.26 -7.70
C ILE A 448 -22.87 -9.96 -7.19
N THR A 449 -23.11 -10.29 -5.92
CA THR A 449 -24.38 -10.07 -5.23
C THR A 449 -24.53 -8.58 -4.94
N LEU A 450 -25.67 -8.00 -5.30
CA LEU A 450 -26.02 -6.61 -5.02
C LEU A 450 -27.36 -6.58 -4.30
N LEU A 451 -27.42 -5.84 -3.19
CA LEU A 451 -28.64 -5.61 -2.43
C LEU A 451 -28.99 -4.12 -2.41
N GLN A 452 -30.22 -3.79 -2.04
CA GLN A 452 -30.64 -2.41 -1.85
C GLN A 452 -30.08 -1.88 -0.54
N THR A 453 -29.07 -1.00 -0.63
CA THR A 453 -28.50 -0.28 0.51
C THR A 453 -29.24 1.04 0.76
N LEU A 454 -28.99 1.65 1.91
CA LEU A 454 -29.50 2.96 2.29
C LEU A 454 -28.44 4.05 2.03
N ALA A 455 -28.85 5.17 1.43
CA ALA A 455 -27.99 6.35 1.33
C ALA A 455 -27.98 7.14 2.65
N ALA A 456 -26.99 8.00 2.83
CA ALA A 456 -26.92 8.94 3.96
C ALA A 456 -28.28 9.66 4.17
N GLY A 457 -28.88 9.46 5.35
CA GLY A 457 -30.22 9.96 5.71
C GLY A 457 -31.40 9.02 5.44
N GLY A 458 -31.15 7.76 5.02
CA GLY A 458 -32.09 6.63 5.06
C GLY A 458 -33.29 6.68 4.12
N ARG A 459 -33.39 7.69 3.24
CA ARG A 459 -34.57 7.94 2.39
C ARG A 459 -34.38 7.61 0.91
N ALA A 460 -33.15 7.30 0.48
CA ALA A 460 -32.82 6.99 -0.91
C ALA A 460 -31.99 5.71 -0.97
N ALA A 461 -31.98 5.06 -2.14
CA ALA A 461 -31.10 3.92 -2.40
C ALA A 461 -29.63 4.33 -2.33
N GLY A 462 -28.85 3.61 -1.53
CA GLY A 462 -27.42 3.75 -1.35
C GLY A 462 -26.61 3.12 -2.47
N GLU A 463 -25.31 2.93 -2.23
CA GLU A 463 -24.39 2.27 -3.15
C GLU A 463 -23.87 0.99 -2.53
N ASN A 464 -23.62 -0.02 -3.37
CA ASN A 464 -22.86 -1.22 -3.03
C ASN A 464 -21.40 -0.92 -3.34
N SER A 465 -20.53 -1.09 -2.35
CA SER A 465 -19.10 -0.83 -2.47
C SER A 465 -18.37 -2.14 -2.71
N ILE A 466 -17.95 -2.36 -3.96
CA ILE A 466 -17.16 -3.53 -4.34
C ILE A 466 -15.69 -3.13 -4.30
N VAL A 467 -14.91 -3.77 -3.45
CA VAL A 467 -13.46 -3.55 -3.37
C VAL A 467 -12.74 -4.76 -3.94
N ILE A 468 -11.82 -4.50 -4.86
CA ILE A 468 -10.99 -5.51 -5.51
C ILE A 468 -9.58 -5.38 -4.95
N TYR A 469 -9.20 -6.34 -4.11
CA TYR A 469 -7.86 -6.48 -3.56
C TYR A 469 -7.02 -7.37 -4.46
N PHE A 470 -5.84 -6.89 -4.81
CA PHE A 470 -4.84 -7.60 -5.58
C PHE A 470 -3.54 -7.64 -4.80
N ALA A 471 -3.24 -8.80 -4.24
CA ALA A 471 -2.05 -9.04 -3.43
C ALA A 471 -0.91 -9.57 -4.31
N GLU A 472 0.26 -8.97 -4.18
CA GLU A 472 1.48 -9.34 -4.88
C GLU A 472 2.58 -9.67 -3.87
N HIS A 473 3.45 -10.62 -4.16
CA HIS A 473 4.61 -10.91 -3.30
C HIS A 473 5.86 -11.18 -4.16
N PRO A 474 7.08 -10.92 -3.66
CA PRO A 474 8.29 -11.28 -4.37
C PRO A 474 8.32 -12.78 -4.68
N ARG A 475 8.51 -13.14 -5.95
CA ARG A 475 8.55 -14.54 -6.38
C ARG A 475 9.64 -15.31 -5.63
N GLY A 476 9.24 -16.37 -4.92
CA GLY A 476 10.12 -17.21 -4.10
C GLY A 476 10.20 -16.79 -2.62
N ALA A 477 9.44 -15.77 -2.20
CA ALA A 477 9.21 -15.49 -0.79
C ALA A 477 8.37 -16.60 -0.12
N LYS A 478 8.43 -16.68 1.20
CA LYS A 478 7.57 -17.58 2.00
C LYS A 478 6.10 -17.19 1.81
N GLN A 479 5.20 -18.18 1.87
CA GLN A 479 3.76 -18.01 1.62
C GLN A 479 3.10 -17.04 2.62
N HIS A 480 3.38 -17.19 3.92
CA HIS A 480 2.85 -16.34 4.99
C HIS A 480 3.61 -15.02 5.19
N ARG A 481 4.06 -14.38 4.10
CA ARG A 481 4.61 -13.02 4.19
C ARG A 481 3.56 -12.04 3.73
N ALA A 482 3.40 -10.96 4.50
CA ALA A 482 2.62 -9.79 4.10
C ALA A 482 2.96 -9.42 2.64
N GLY A 483 1.91 -9.37 1.83
CA GLY A 483 1.98 -9.02 0.41
C GLY A 483 1.93 -7.51 0.22
N LEU A 484 2.29 -7.06 -0.97
CA LEU A 484 1.89 -5.74 -1.47
C LEU A 484 0.43 -5.80 -1.90
N PHE A 485 -0.43 -5.04 -1.25
CA PHE A 485 -1.83 -4.96 -1.64
C PHE A 485 -2.07 -3.77 -2.56
N ARG A 486 -2.91 -3.99 -3.57
CA ARG A 486 -3.50 -2.92 -4.35
C ARG A 486 -5.01 -3.08 -4.31
N ALA A 487 -5.71 -2.00 -4.03
CA ALA A 487 -7.16 -1.99 -4.06
C ALA A 487 -7.70 -1.07 -5.15
N ALA A 488 -8.80 -1.49 -5.77
CA ALA A 488 -9.63 -0.66 -6.61
C ALA A 488 -11.09 -0.78 -6.13
N SER A 489 -11.76 0.36 -5.96
CA SER A 489 -13.15 0.40 -5.54
C SER A 489 -14.07 0.64 -6.73
N VAL A 490 -15.17 -0.11 -6.79
CA VAL A 490 -16.22 -0.02 -7.79
C VAL A 490 -17.54 0.16 -7.05
N THR A 491 -18.22 1.28 -7.28
CA THR A 491 -19.54 1.51 -6.71
C THR A 491 -20.64 1.15 -7.70
N MET A 492 -21.66 0.45 -7.23
CA MET A 492 -22.83 0.08 -8.02
C MET A 492 -24.10 0.40 -7.22
N ARG A 493 -25.14 0.89 -7.89
CA ARG A 493 -26.43 1.16 -7.25
C ARG A 493 -27.47 0.13 -7.69
N TYR A 494 -28.14 -0.48 -6.73
CA TYR A 494 -29.32 -1.30 -6.96
C TYR A 494 -30.57 -0.41 -6.88
N LEU A 495 -31.43 -0.45 -7.90
CA LEU A 495 -32.64 0.38 -7.96
C LEU A 495 -33.90 -0.50 -7.90
N ASP A 496 -34.86 -0.09 -7.08
CA ASP A 496 -36.19 -0.68 -7.05
C ASP A 496 -36.94 -0.38 -8.35
N GLY A 497 -37.26 -1.44 -9.10
CA GLY A 497 -37.90 -1.41 -10.40
C GLY A 497 -38.27 -2.84 -10.84
N PRO A 498 -38.51 -3.11 -12.14
CA PRO A 498 -38.54 -4.50 -12.61
C PRO A 498 -37.30 -5.24 -12.07
N PRO A 499 -37.43 -6.48 -11.61
CA PRO A 499 -36.37 -7.17 -10.89
C PRO A 499 -35.07 -7.09 -11.70
N ALA A 500 -34.02 -6.50 -11.10
CA ALA A 500 -32.66 -6.33 -11.65
C ALA A 500 -32.29 -5.03 -12.39
N GLN A 501 -32.91 -3.87 -12.13
CA GLN A 501 -32.33 -2.61 -12.63
C GLN A 501 -31.11 -2.18 -11.78
N ARG A 502 -29.92 -2.26 -12.38
CA ARG A 502 -28.62 -1.89 -11.77
C ARG A 502 -28.08 -0.61 -12.41
N THR A 503 -27.35 0.21 -11.65
CA THR A 503 -26.61 1.37 -12.19
C THR A 503 -25.12 1.21 -11.88
N PRO A 504 -24.23 1.30 -12.89
CA PRO A 504 -24.54 1.46 -14.32
C PRO A 504 -25.31 0.25 -14.88
N MET A 505 -26.18 0.48 -15.88
CA MET A 505 -26.99 -0.60 -16.49
C MET A 505 -26.15 -1.60 -17.30
N THR A 506 -24.88 -1.28 -17.55
CA THR A 506 -23.92 -2.19 -18.18
C THR A 506 -23.50 -3.27 -17.20
N ALA A 507 -23.67 -4.53 -17.59
CA ALA A 507 -23.27 -5.68 -16.79
C ALA A 507 -21.74 -5.77 -16.58
N ASP A 508 -20.96 -5.23 -17.50
CA ASP A 508 -19.49 -5.25 -17.44
C ASP A 508 -18.94 -3.89 -17.01
N VAL A 509 -18.13 -3.88 -15.96
CA VAL A 509 -17.36 -2.71 -15.51
C VAL A 509 -15.87 -3.00 -15.71
N ASN A 510 -15.19 -2.14 -16.49
CA ASN A 510 -13.76 -2.30 -16.75
C ASN A 510 -12.94 -1.52 -15.71
N VAL A 511 -12.07 -2.24 -14.99
CA VAL A 511 -11.19 -1.68 -13.96
C VAL A 511 -9.74 -1.72 -14.46
N PRO A 512 -9.21 -0.64 -15.05
CA PRO A 512 -7.82 -0.61 -15.50
C PRO A 512 -6.83 -0.55 -14.34
N ALA A 513 -5.58 -0.95 -14.59
CA ALA A 513 -4.50 -0.91 -13.60
C ALA A 513 -4.26 0.47 -12.95
N SER A 514 -4.65 1.56 -13.62
CA SER A 514 -4.55 2.93 -13.11
C SER A 514 -5.52 3.25 -11.96
N GLN A 515 -6.61 2.48 -11.82
CA GLN A 515 -7.57 2.62 -10.72
C GLN A 515 -7.11 1.92 -9.45
N PHE A 516 -6.14 1.00 -9.55
CA PHE A 516 -5.57 0.33 -8.41
C PHE A 516 -4.62 1.26 -7.64
N THR A 517 -4.93 1.51 -6.38
CA THR A 517 -4.08 2.23 -5.45
C THR A 517 -3.29 1.25 -4.61
N LEU A 518 -2.00 1.52 -4.41
CA LEU A 518 -1.17 0.72 -3.52
C LEU A 518 -1.58 0.99 -2.07
N LEU A 519 -1.97 -0.07 -1.38
CA LEU A 519 -2.20 -0.13 0.06
C LEU A 519 -0.86 -0.39 0.77
N ARG A 520 -0.69 0.07 2.01
CA ARG A 520 0.63 0.02 2.68
C ARG A 520 0.92 -1.30 3.36
#